data_AF-A0A1S1ESX6-F1
#
_entry.id   AF-A0A1S1ESX6-F1
#
_cell.length_a   1.000
_cell.length_b   1.000
_cell.length_c   1.000
_cell.angle_alpha   90.00
_cell.angle_beta   90.00
_cell.angle_gamma   90.00
#
_symmetry.space_group_name_H-M   'P 1'
#
loop_
_entity.id
_entity.type
_entity.pdbx_description
1 polymer ?
#
loop_
_entity_poly.entity_id
_entity_poly.type
_entity_poly.pdbx_seq_one_letter_code
_entity_poly.pdbx_strand_id
1 'polypeptide(L)'
;MNEQGGRSHNGGHIGDRQADVNRSASLITLLIAGISIVGLVVFAIVNTTDGNDEADDGGAGAGVSAGVDGAGSDGTGSDDEVDGASAAPAMSKDEIAAVAGSGSLAGVRLPLLAESGDSADQSNEAGRTELVDMGLVVEGKPTVLNVWAWNCAPCRQELPLIEQWGKDNPDVQVVTVHAAREAGRGQAFLQEIGVSLPTYSDTVDVVGPALNLPRVVPITVVFKADGTVATIHPGEFTDAQQITDLVRGALK
;
A
#
# COMPACT_ATOMS: atom_id res chain seq x y z
N MET A 1 -15.13 -67.79 -14.84
CA MET A 1 -15.52 -67.49 -16.23
C MET A 1 -16.24 -66.16 -16.27
N ASN A 2 -15.58 -65.10 -16.74
CA ASN A 2 -16.02 -64.26 -17.86
C ASN A 2 -15.28 -62.91 -17.84
N GLU A 3 -14.50 -62.75 -18.91
CA GLU A 3 -13.81 -61.53 -19.32
C GLU A 3 -14.79 -60.57 -20.02
N GLN A 4 -14.49 -59.26 -19.91
CA GLN A 4 -14.77 -58.14 -20.85
C GLN A 4 -14.43 -56.85 -20.05
N GLY A 5 -13.57 -55.91 -20.44
CA GLY A 5 -13.19 -55.43 -21.76
C GLY A 5 -13.50 -53.92 -21.79
N GLY A 6 -12.50 -53.04 -21.66
CA GLY A 6 -12.72 -51.59 -21.60
C GLY A 6 -11.49 -50.80 -22.05
N ARG A 7 -11.55 -50.32 -23.29
CA ARG A 7 -10.46 -49.76 -24.10
C ARG A 7 -10.23 -48.27 -23.79
N SER A 8 -8.98 -47.86 -23.90
CA SER A 8 -8.46 -46.49 -23.86
C SER A 8 -9.15 -45.52 -24.84
N HIS A 9 -9.47 -44.31 -24.37
CA HIS A 9 -9.68 -43.12 -25.20
C HIS A 9 -9.02 -41.91 -24.52
N ASN A 10 -7.81 -41.57 -24.96
CA ASN A 10 -7.17 -40.29 -24.63
C ASN A 10 -6.72 -39.65 -25.95
N GLY A 11 -7.45 -38.63 -26.43
CA GLY A 11 -7.17 -38.03 -27.74
C GLY A 11 -7.90 -36.73 -28.06
N GLY A 12 -8.49 -36.03 -27.07
CA GLY A 12 -9.32 -34.83 -27.33
C GLY A 12 -8.73 -33.49 -26.91
N HIS A 13 -7.71 -33.42 -26.04
CA HIS A 13 -7.47 -32.18 -25.28
C HIS A 13 -6.35 -31.24 -25.79
N ILE A 14 -5.65 -31.59 -26.87
CA ILE A 14 -4.50 -30.80 -27.36
C ILE A 14 -4.93 -29.72 -28.36
N GLY A 15 -5.99 -29.96 -29.14
CA GLY A 15 -6.46 -29.01 -30.17
C GLY A 15 -7.06 -27.73 -29.60
N ASP A 16 -7.91 -27.85 -28.56
CA ASP A 16 -8.61 -26.70 -27.98
C ASP A 16 -7.67 -25.76 -27.22
N ARG A 17 -6.62 -26.31 -26.59
CA ARG A 17 -5.62 -25.52 -25.84
C ARG A 17 -4.78 -24.63 -26.76
N GLN A 18 -4.50 -25.08 -27.98
CA GLN A 18 -3.71 -24.32 -28.94
C GLN A 18 -4.50 -23.14 -29.55
N ALA A 19 -5.80 -23.31 -29.73
CA ALA A 19 -6.69 -22.26 -30.24
C ALA A 19 -6.88 -21.13 -29.22
N ASP A 20 -6.95 -21.45 -27.93
CA ASP A 20 -7.11 -20.48 -26.85
C ASP A 20 -5.86 -19.60 -26.69
N VAL A 21 -4.67 -20.21 -26.70
CA VAL A 21 -3.39 -19.48 -26.61
C VAL A 21 -3.19 -18.48 -27.75
N ASN A 22 -3.57 -18.85 -28.98
CA ASN A 22 -3.42 -17.96 -30.14
C ASN A 22 -4.42 -16.78 -30.11
N ARG A 23 -5.59 -16.98 -29.49
CA ARG A 23 -6.60 -15.94 -29.31
C ARG A 23 -6.20 -14.97 -28.20
N SER A 24 -5.64 -15.47 -27.09
CA SER A 24 -5.09 -14.64 -26.01
C SER A 24 -3.89 -13.82 -26.46
N ALA A 25 -2.97 -14.39 -27.24
CA ALA A 25 -1.82 -13.66 -27.79
C ALA A 25 -2.26 -12.49 -28.69
N SER A 26 -3.24 -12.72 -29.57
CA SER A 26 -3.79 -11.67 -30.45
C SER A 26 -4.49 -10.55 -29.67
N LEU A 27 -5.21 -10.88 -28.59
CA LEU A 27 -5.87 -9.88 -27.74
C LEU A 27 -4.87 -9.02 -26.97
N ILE A 28 -3.80 -9.61 -26.44
CA ILE A 28 -2.74 -8.88 -25.73
C ILE A 28 -2.02 -7.92 -26.67
N THR A 29 -1.69 -8.35 -27.90
CA THR A 29 -1.04 -7.47 -28.89
C THR A 29 -1.92 -6.29 -29.30
N LEU A 30 -3.24 -6.50 -29.46
CA LEU A 30 -4.18 -5.42 -29.79
C LEU A 30 -4.35 -4.42 -28.63
N LEU A 31 -4.39 -4.90 -27.38
CA LEU A 31 -4.47 -4.02 -26.20
C LEU A 31 -3.23 -3.14 -26.06
N ILE A 32 -2.03 -3.70 -26.24
CA ILE A 32 -0.78 -2.93 -26.17
C ILE A 32 -0.74 -1.87 -27.29
N ALA A 33 -1.10 -2.24 -28.52
CA ALA A 33 -1.15 -1.29 -29.64
C ALA A 33 -2.18 -0.17 -29.42
N GLY A 34 -3.36 -0.49 -28.87
CA GLY A 34 -4.39 0.50 -28.54
C GLY A 34 -3.94 1.51 -27.48
N ILE A 35 -3.30 1.05 -26.41
CA ILE A 35 -2.78 1.91 -25.33
C ILE A 35 -1.69 2.86 -25.86
N SER A 36 -0.79 2.38 -26.72
CA SER A 36 0.25 3.22 -27.33
C SER A 36 -0.32 4.32 -28.24
N ILE A 37 -1.36 4.02 -29.01
CA ILE A 37 -2.01 5.00 -29.89
C ILE A 37 -2.73 6.07 -29.06
N VAL A 38 -3.48 5.68 -28.02
CA VAL A 38 -4.17 6.64 -27.14
C VAL A 38 -3.17 7.54 -26.41
N GLY A 39 -2.06 6.97 -25.91
CA GLY A 39 -0.99 7.75 -25.27
C GLY A 39 -0.36 8.79 -26.20
N LEU A 40 -0.11 8.42 -27.47
CA LEU A 40 0.42 9.36 -28.47
C LEU A 40 -0.56 10.50 -28.82
N VAL A 41 -1.86 10.20 -28.91
CA VAL A 41 -2.88 11.21 -29.19
C VAL A 41 -3.05 12.18 -28.03
N VAL A 42 -3.11 11.69 -26.79
CA VAL A 42 -3.21 12.54 -25.59
C VAL A 42 -1.97 13.42 -25.45
N PHE A 43 -0.77 12.86 -25.68
CA PHE A 43 0.47 13.63 -25.65
C PHE A 43 0.48 14.75 -26.71
N ALA A 44 0.00 14.47 -27.93
CA ALA A 44 -0.10 15.48 -28.98
C ALA A 44 -1.12 16.59 -28.64
N ILE A 45 -2.26 16.26 -28.04
CA ILE A 45 -3.28 17.25 -27.63
C ILE A 45 -2.72 18.18 -26.54
N VAL A 46 -2.08 17.62 -25.51
CA VAL A 46 -1.51 18.42 -24.41
C VAL A 46 -0.40 19.34 -24.91
N ASN A 47 0.48 18.85 -25.81
CA ASN A 47 1.55 19.68 -26.38
C ASN A 47 1.11 20.70 -27.44
N THR A 48 -0.16 20.69 -27.88
CA THR A 48 -0.67 21.64 -28.89
C THR A 48 -1.43 22.82 -28.26
N THR A 49 -1.61 22.85 -26.93
CA THR A 49 -2.50 23.85 -26.28
C THR A 49 -1.76 24.95 -25.50
N ASP A 50 -0.44 25.07 -25.62
CA ASP A 50 0.32 26.20 -25.07
C ASP A 50 0.75 27.15 -26.19
N GLY A 51 -0.07 28.16 -26.47
CA GLY A 51 0.31 29.27 -27.34
C GLY A 51 -0.85 30.11 -27.86
N ASN A 52 -1.35 31.05 -27.05
CA ASN A 52 -1.31 32.49 -27.34
C ASN A 52 -2.11 33.31 -26.31
N ASP A 53 -1.42 34.27 -25.71
CA ASP A 53 -1.99 35.47 -25.09
C ASP A 53 -2.69 36.34 -26.15
N GLU A 54 -3.82 36.97 -25.82
CA GLU A 54 -4.13 38.36 -26.18
C GLU A 54 -5.40 38.84 -25.46
N ALA A 55 -5.24 39.94 -24.73
CA ALA A 55 -6.31 40.72 -24.14
C ALA A 55 -6.95 41.61 -25.21
N ASP A 56 -8.28 41.79 -25.20
CA ASP A 56 -8.86 43.11 -25.48
C ASP A 56 -10.31 43.31 -25.00
N ASP A 57 -10.50 44.55 -24.55
CA ASP A 57 -11.63 45.46 -24.38
C ASP A 57 -13.12 45.03 -24.19
N GLY A 58 -13.73 45.68 -23.19
CA GLY A 58 -14.85 46.60 -23.43
C GLY A 58 -16.28 46.07 -23.46
N GLY A 59 -17.10 46.45 -22.46
CA GLY A 59 -18.55 46.34 -22.60
C GLY A 59 -19.37 46.62 -21.33
N ALA A 60 -19.52 47.90 -20.97
CA ALA A 60 -20.50 48.34 -19.98
C ALA A 60 -21.94 48.14 -20.45
N GLY A 61 -22.81 47.67 -19.53
CA GLY A 61 -24.26 47.62 -19.72
C GLY A 61 -24.98 47.58 -18.38
N ALA A 62 -25.44 48.74 -17.92
CA ALA A 62 -26.26 48.89 -16.72
C ALA A 62 -27.70 48.42 -16.97
N GLY A 63 -28.30 47.78 -15.96
CA GLY A 63 -29.72 47.45 -15.91
C GLY A 63 -30.17 47.14 -14.47
N VAL A 64 -30.76 48.15 -13.82
CA VAL A 64 -31.58 48.12 -12.59
C VAL A 64 -32.86 47.27 -12.84
N SER A 65 -33.48 46.48 -11.95
CA SER A 65 -34.01 46.79 -10.61
C SER A 65 -34.55 45.52 -9.92
N ALA A 66 -34.43 45.49 -8.59
CA ALA A 66 -35.43 45.13 -7.57
C ALA A 66 -36.18 43.77 -7.58
N GLY A 67 -35.99 43.05 -6.47
CA GLY A 67 -36.89 42.02 -5.93
C GLY A 67 -36.40 41.58 -4.54
N VAL A 68 -36.77 42.33 -3.50
CA VAL A 68 -36.70 41.90 -2.09
C VAL A 68 -38.00 41.17 -1.76
N ASP A 69 -37.85 40.05 -1.04
CA ASP A 69 -38.80 39.27 -0.21
C ASP A 69 -38.38 37.80 -0.41
N GLY A 70 -37.98 36.97 0.54
CA GLY A 70 -38.10 36.93 2.00
C GLY A 70 -38.08 35.43 2.38
N ALA A 71 -37.64 35.15 3.61
CA ALA A 71 -37.67 33.84 4.30
C ALA A 71 -36.59 32.81 3.92
N GLY A 72 -35.53 32.80 4.74
CA GLY A 72 -34.54 31.74 4.81
C GLY A 72 -35.14 30.43 5.32
N SER A 73 -34.75 29.35 4.64
CA SER A 73 -34.84 27.98 5.12
C SER A 73 -33.41 27.52 5.36
N ASP A 74 -32.93 27.65 6.59
CA ASP A 74 -31.68 27.06 7.05
C ASP A 74 -31.84 25.53 7.05
N GLY A 75 -31.48 24.93 5.92
CA GLY A 75 -31.18 23.52 5.78
C GLY A 75 -29.70 23.37 5.52
N THR A 76 -28.87 23.70 6.51
CA THR A 76 -27.45 23.31 6.49
C THR A 76 -27.39 21.82 6.80
N GLY A 77 -27.41 21.01 5.74
CA GLY A 77 -26.68 19.75 5.76
C GLY A 77 -25.22 20.11 5.91
N SER A 78 -24.73 20.06 7.15
CA SER A 78 -23.30 20.04 7.41
C SER A 78 -22.83 18.69 6.89
N ASP A 79 -22.17 18.70 5.74
CA ASP A 79 -21.25 17.66 5.37
C ASP A 79 -20.30 17.52 6.56
N ASP A 80 -20.36 16.37 7.26
CA ASP A 80 -19.37 15.99 8.25
C ASP A 80 -18.04 15.78 7.50
N GLU A 81 -17.37 16.89 7.19
CA GLU A 81 -15.96 16.94 6.94
C GLU A 81 -15.31 16.54 8.27
N VAL A 82 -15.12 15.23 8.43
CA VAL A 82 -14.21 14.71 9.44
C VAL A 82 -12.84 15.24 9.04
N ASP A 83 -12.51 16.40 9.58
CA ASP A 83 -11.17 16.97 9.64
C ASP A 83 -10.26 15.90 10.23
N GLY A 84 -9.71 15.08 9.34
CA GLY A 84 -8.62 14.17 9.65
C GLY A 84 -7.46 15.06 10.03
N ALA A 85 -7.30 15.29 11.33
CA ALA A 85 -6.23 16.07 11.92
C ALA A 85 -4.94 15.76 11.16
N SER A 86 -4.50 16.75 10.36
CA SER A 86 -3.28 16.66 9.59
C SER A 86 -2.12 16.66 10.58
N ALA A 87 -1.80 15.48 11.10
CA ALA A 87 -0.57 15.25 11.82
C ALA A 87 0.57 15.71 10.90
N ALA A 88 1.43 16.59 11.43
CA ALA A 88 2.62 17.02 10.70
C ALA A 88 3.37 15.79 10.17
N PRO A 89 3.96 15.85 8.97
CA PRO A 89 4.69 14.73 8.40
C PRO A 89 5.78 14.26 9.38
N ALA A 90 5.88 12.94 9.55
CA ALA A 90 6.79 12.30 10.51
C ALA A 90 8.27 12.70 10.29
N MET A 91 8.63 13.01 9.05
CA MET A 91 9.98 13.40 8.64
C MET A 91 9.92 14.55 7.64
N SER A 92 10.93 15.42 7.66
CA SER A 92 11.11 16.45 6.65
C SER A 92 11.58 15.85 5.31
N LYS A 93 11.42 16.61 4.22
CA LYS A 93 11.86 16.18 2.89
C LYS A 93 13.35 15.87 2.81
N ASP A 94 14.18 16.65 3.50
CA ASP A 94 15.64 16.47 3.50
C ASP A 94 16.04 15.21 4.28
N GLU A 95 15.34 14.90 5.37
CA GLU A 95 15.55 13.65 6.13
C GLU A 95 15.14 12.42 5.31
N ILE A 96 14.00 12.49 4.60
CA ILE A 96 13.55 11.43 3.69
C ILE A 96 14.58 11.21 2.58
N ALA A 97 15.10 12.29 1.99
CA ALA A 97 16.12 12.21 0.95
C ALA A 97 17.44 11.62 1.47
N ALA A 98 17.80 11.86 2.73
CA ALA A 98 19.03 11.35 3.33
C ALA A 98 19.03 9.83 3.53
N VAL A 99 17.86 9.22 3.75
CA VAL A 99 17.72 7.77 3.97
C VAL A 99 17.35 7.00 2.70
N ALA A 100 16.83 7.67 1.68
CA ALA A 100 16.42 7.05 0.42
C ALA A 100 17.59 6.33 -0.26
N GLY A 101 17.36 5.09 -0.69
CA GLY A 101 18.35 4.24 -1.36
C GLY A 101 19.46 3.70 -0.45
N SER A 102 19.41 3.95 0.86
CA SER A 102 20.44 3.49 1.81
C SER A 102 20.49 1.97 1.96
N GLY A 103 19.40 1.26 1.64
CA GLY A 103 19.24 -0.17 1.91
C GLY A 103 19.07 -0.51 3.39
N SER A 104 18.77 0.49 4.22
CA SER A 104 18.68 0.38 5.68
C SER A 104 17.48 1.16 6.23
N LEU A 105 17.01 0.77 7.41
CA LEU A 105 16.02 1.52 8.18
C LEU A 105 16.63 2.48 9.21
N ALA A 106 17.95 2.50 9.36
CA ALA A 106 18.61 3.44 10.27
C ALA A 106 18.28 4.90 9.91
N GLY A 107 17.74 5.65 10.86
CA GLY A 107 17.32 7.05 10.66
C GLY A 107 15.94 7.21 10.02
N VAL A 108 15.26 6.12 9.64
CA VAL A 108 13.84 6.16 9.25
C VAL A 108 13.02 6.25 10.53
N ARG A 109 12.33 7.37 10.75
CA ARG A 109 11.60 7.65 12.00
C ARG A 109 10.10 7.66 11.75
N LEU A 110 9.39 6.68 12.32
CA LEU A 110 7.94 6.51 12.13
C LEU A 110 7.18 6.62 13.45
N PRO A 111 5.98 7.21 13.45
CA PRO A 111 5.08 7.13 14.59
C PRO A 111 4.55 5.71 14.75
N LEU A 112 4.42 5.28 16.00
CA LEU A 112 3.76 4.04 16.33
C LEU A 112 2.23 4.21 16.18
N LEU A 113 1.61 3.32 15.41
CA LEU A 113 0.18 3.32 15.11
C LEU A 113 -0.60 2.39 16.05
N ALA A 114 -0.05 1.22 16.36
CA ALA A 114 -0.64 0.24 17.24
C ALA A 114 0.45 -0.56 17.97
N GLU A 115 0.26 -0.75 19.27
CA GLU A 115 1.07 -1.64 20.12
C GLU A 115 0.47 -3.07 20.11
N SER A 116 1.29 -4.06 20.46
CA SER A 116 0.77 -5.39 20.79
C SER A 116 0.07 -5.37 22.15
N GLY A 117 -1.24 -5.09 22.14
CA GLY A 117 -2.09 -5.07 23.33
C GLY A 117 -2.49 -3.66 23.76
N ASP A 118 -3.81 -3.47 23.87
CA ASP A 118 -4.59 -2.32 24.35
C ASP A 118 -4.19 -0.91 23.86
N SER A 119 -5.05 -0.36 22.99
CA SER A 119 -5.39 1.06 22.83
C SER A 119 -4.33 2.08 23.24
N ALA A 120 -3.34 2.31 22.39
CA ALA A 120 -2.33 3.33 22.62
C ALA A 120 -2.94 4.74 22.41
N ASP A 121 -3.40 5.37 23.49
CA ASP A 121 -3.54 6.83 23.58
C ASP A 121 -2.11 7.43 23.63
N GLN A 122 -1.48 7.58 22.45
CA GLN A 122 -0.11 8.09 22.32
C GLN A 122 -0.05 9.62 22.23
N SER A 123 -1.03 10.30 22.81
CA SER A 123 -0.96 11.73 23.05
C SER A 123 -0.06 11.98 24.26
N ASN A 124 1.19 12.39 24.07
CA ASN A 124 1.88 13.05 25.19
C ASN A 124 1.13 14.36 25.54
N GLU A 125 1.35 14.90 26.74
CA GLU A 125 0.75 16.17 27.22
C GLU A 125 1.02 17.39 26.29
N ALA A 126 1.79 17.21 25.22
CA ALA A 126 2.08 18.21 24.18
C ALA A 126 1.48 17.86 22.79
N GLY A 127 0.63 16.83 22.66
CA GLY A 127 -0.01 16.44 21.41
C GLY A 127 0.94 15.99 20.29
N ARG A 128 2.18 15.59 20.62
CA ARG A 128 3.19 15.13 19.66
C ARG A 128 3.31 13.61 19.72
N THR A 129 3.04 12.92 18.62
CA THR A 129 3.31 11.49 18.49
C THR A 129 4.81 11.24 18.59
N GLU A 130 5.22 10.29 19.42
CA GLU A 130 6.62 9.87 19.52
C GLU A 130 7.04 9.16 18.22
N LEU A 131 8.21 9.52 17.71
CA LEU A 131 8.78 8.94 16.49
C LEU A 131 9.87 7.94 16.88
N VAL A 132 9.76 6.73 16.38
CA VAL A 132 10.67 5.62 16.66
C VAL A 132 11.59 5.42 15.46
N ASP A 133 12.90 5.32 15.71
CA ASP A 133 13.88 4.93 14.68
C ASP A 133 13.70 3.45 14.34
N MET A 134 13.28 3.19 13.11
CA MET A 134 12.99 1.84 12.61
C MET A 134 14.25 0.97 12.50
N GLY A 135 15.45 1.56 12.43
CA GLY A 135 16.71 0.81 12.52
C GLY A 135 16.85 0.12 13.86
N LEU A 136 16.51 0.81 14.95
CA LEU A 136 16.52 0.23 16.30
C LEU A 136 15.44 -0.85 16.49
N VAL A 137 14.33 -0.75 15.76
CA VAL A 137 13.23 -1.73 15.80
C VAL A 137 13.63 -3.07 15.19
N VAL A 138 14.51 -3.08 14.19
CA VAL A 138 14.92 -4.30 13.46
C VAL A 138 16.27 -4.87 13.92
N GLU A 139 16.89 -4.28 14.94
CA GLU A 139 18.15 -4.72 15.53
C GLU A 139 17.94 -5.61 16.77
N GLY A 140 18.95 -6.43 17.09
CA GLY A 140 19.01 -7.28 18.29
C GLY A 140 18.36 -8.66 18.12
N LYS A 141 17.42 -8.82 17.19
CA LYS A 141 16.73 -10.08 16.91
C LYS A 141 16.36 -10.19 15.42
N PRO A 142 16.36 -11.40 14.82
CA PRO A 142 15.84 -11.53 13.46
C PRO A 142 14.40 -11.02 13.41
N THR A 143 14.10 -10.20 12.41
CA THR A 143 12.83 -9.47 12.34
C THR A 143 12.16 -9.70 10.99
N VAL A 144 10.87 -10.03 11.03
CA VAL A 144 9.97 -10.02 9.88
C VAL A 144 9.19 -8.72 9.93
N LEU A 145 9.42 -7.86 8.94
CA LEU A 145 8.70 -6.61 8.75
C LEU A 145 7.76 -6.75 7.56
N ASN A 146 6.45 -6.62 7.79
CA ASN A 146 5.45 -6.64 6.71
C ASN A 146 4.96 -5.21 6.40
N VAL A 147 5.04 -4.80 5.14
CA VAL A 147 4.55 -3.52 4.63
C VAL A 147 3.19 -3.73 3.96
N TRP A 148 2.17 -3.01 4.41
CA TRP A 148 0.77 -3.21 4.00
C TRP A 148 -0.01 -1.88 3.93
N ALA A 149 -1.24 -1.93 3.38
CA ALA A 149 -2.16 -0.79 3.34
C ALA A 149 -3.61 -1.22 3.63
N TRP A 150 -4.43 -0.33 4.21
CA TRP A 150 -5.81 -0.65 4.64
C TRP A 150 -6.75 -1.07 3.49
N ASN A 151 -6.48 -0.64 2.26
CA ASN A 151 -7.26 -0.94 1.05
C ASN A 151 -6.69 -2.10 0.23
N CYS A 152 -5.85 -2.94 0.83
CA CYS A 152 -5.21 -4.09 0.21
C CYS A 152 -5.93 -5.39 0.55
N ALA A 153 -6.66 -5.98 -0.41
CA ALA A 153 -7.36 -7.23 -0.19
C ALA A 153 -6.43 -8.42 0.16
N PRO A 154 -5.25 -8.58 -0.48
CA PRO A 154 -4.26 -9.58 -0.06
C PRO A 154 -3.81 -9.42 1.40
N CYS A 155 -3.48 -8.19 1.80
CA CYS A 155 -3.01 -7.87 3.15
C CYS A 155 -4.03 -8.27 4.24
N ARG A 156 -5.33 -8.14 3.95
CA ARG A 156 -6.42 -8.57 4.84
C ARG A 156 -6.38 -10.06 5.17
N GLN A 157 -6.00 -10.90 4.20
CA GLN A 157 -5.88 -12.35 4.40
C GLN A 157 -4.56 -12.72 5.10
N GLU A 158 -3.49 -12.00 4.77
CA GLU A 158 -2.13 -12.31 5.23
C GLU A 158 -1.85 -11.88 6.67
N LEU A 159 -2.35 -10.71 7.11
CA LEU A 159 -1.98 -10.16 8.43
C LEU A 159 -2.36 -11.07 9.62
N PRO A 160 -3.57 -11.68 9.68
CA PRO A 160 -3.88 -12.65 10.74
C PRO A 160 -2.97 -13.89 10.71
N LEU A 161 -2.57 -14.33 9.51
CA LEU A 161 -1.65 -15.44 9.33
C LEU A 161 -0.26 -15.11 9.87
N ILE A 162 0.26 -13.91 9.56
CA ILE A 162 1.53 -13.40 10.08
C ILE A 162 1.50 -13.27 11.60
N GLU A 163 0.39 -12.78 12.17
CA GLU A 163 0.24 -12.67 13.62
C GLU A 163 0.31 -14.03 14.30
N GLN A 164 -0.43 -15.01 13.79
CA GLN A 164 -0.41 -16.36 14.35
C GLN A 164 0.98 -17.00 14.20
N TRP A 165 1.62 -16.86 13.04
CA TRP A 165 2.98 -17.34 12.82
C TRP A 165 3.98 -16.71 13.80
N GLY A 166 3.87 -15.41 14.07
CA GLY A 166 4.72 -14.71 15.04
C GLY A 166 4.55 -15.23 16.47
N LYS A 167 3.31 -15.54 16.89
CA LYS A 167 3.03 -16.17 18.19
C LYS A 167 3.70 -17.54 18.32
N ASP A 168 3.76 -18.30 17.22
CA ASP A 168 4.35 -19.64 17.19
C ASP A 168 5.88 -19.64 17.02
N ASN A 169 6.49 -18.50 16.65
CA ASN A 169 7.93 -18.34 16.43
C ASN A 169 8.51 -17.17 17.25
N PRO A 170 8.51 -17.27 18.60
CA PRO A 170 8.92 -16.19 19.49
C PRO A 170 10.43 -15.88 19.45
N ASP A 171 11.22 -16.64 18.70
CA ASP A 171 12.64 -16.37 18.40
C ASP A 171 12.83 -15.41 17.22
N VAL A 172 11.75 -15.07 16.50
CA VAL A 172 11.70 -14.04 15.46
C VAL A 172 10.79 -12.90 15.94
N GLN A 173 11.14 -11.66 15.65
CA GLN A 173 10.27 -10.51 15.91
C GLN A 173 9.37 -10.28 14.70
N VAL A 174 8.12 -9.91 14.93
CA VAL A 174 7.19 -9.50 13.87
C VAL A 174 6.77 -8.05 14.13
N VAL A 175 6.98 -7.19 13.14
CA VAL A 175 6.54 -5.80 13.12
C VAL A 175 5.88 -5.50 11.78
N THR A 176 5.03 -4.49 11.72
CA THR A 176 4.41 -4.10 10.46
C THR A 176 4.49 -2.60 10.22
N VAL A 177 4.40 -2.21 8.95
CA VAL A 177 4.36 -0.82 8.51
C VAL A 177 3.11 -0.61 7.66
N HIS A 178 2.25 0.30 8.10
CA HIS A 178 1.12 0.77 7.31
C HIS A 178 1.58 1.89 6.36
N ALA A 179 1.70 1.57 5.07
CA ALA A 179 2.18 2.45 4.01
C ALA A 179 1.02 3.14 3.27
N ALA A 180 0.30 4.01 3.99
CA ALA A 180 -0.70 4.89 3.40
C ALA A 180 -0.83 6.19 4.22
N ARG A 181 -1.33 7.25 3.56
CA ARG A 181 -1.45 8.59 4.17
C ARG A 181 -2.44 8.61 5.33
N GLU A 182 -3.51 7.80 5.27
CA GLU A 182 -4.58 7.79 6.25
C GLU A 182 -4.27 6.82 7.41
N ALA A 183 -3.40 7.23 8.33
CA ALA A 183 -3.03 6.43 9.51
C ALA A 183 -4.24 5.87 10.27
N GLY A 184 -5.28 6.70 10.49
CA GLY A 184 -6.51 6.28 11.17
C GLY A 184 -7.27 5.16 10.45
N ARG A 185 -7.20 5.06 9.11
CA ARG A 185 -7.79 3.95 8.37
C ARG A 185 -7.02 2.65 8.58
N GLY A 186 -5.69 2.74 8.69
CA GLY A 186 -4.85 1.60 9.06
C GLY A 186 -5.21 1.06 10.45
N GLN A 187 -5.33 1.95 11.44
CA GLN A 187 -5.72 1.56 12.80
C GLN A 187 -7.12 0.92 12.85
N ALA A 188 -8.11 1.56 12.20
CA ALA A 188 -9.46 1.01 12.13
C ALA A 188 -9.51 -0.35 11.43
N PHE A 189 -8.71 -0.54 10.37
CA PHE A 189 -8.61 -1.80 9.66
C PHE A 189 -8.04 -2.92 10.55
N LEU A 190 -6.97 -2.68 11.32
CA LEU A 190 -6.42 -3.66 12.25
C LEU A 190 -7.47 -4.09 13.30
N GLN A 191 -8.23 -3.14 13.84
CA GLN A 191 -9.32 -3.41 14.77
C GLN A 191 -10.43 -4.25 14.11
N GLU A 192 -10.79 -3.93 12.86
CA GLU A 192 -11.80 -4.66 12.09
C GLU A 192 -11.43 -6.12 11.87
N ILE A 193 -10.16 -6.41 11.57
CA ILE A 193 -9.68 -7.78 11.29
C ILE A 193 -9.16 -8.51 12.54
N GLY A 194 -9.19 -7.86 13.71
CA GLY A 194 -8.77 -8.44 14.98
C GLY A 194 -7.26 -8.73 15.07
N VAL A 195 -6.43 -7.94 14.37
CA VAL A 195 -4.97 -8.07 14.40
C VAL A 195 -4.35 -7.07 15.36
N SER A 196 -3.42 -7.54 16.19
CA SER A 196 -2.75 -6.82 17.27
C SER A 196 -1.22 -6.80 17.11
N LEU A 197 -0.75 -6.74 15.85
CA LEU A 197 0.68 -6.64 15.55
C LEU A 197 1.21 -5.22 15.84
N PRO A 198 2.45 -5.09 16.37
CA PRO A 198 3.14 -3.80 16.44
C PRO A 198 3.18 -3.17 15.04
N THR A 199 2.64 -1.97 14.91
CA THR A 199 2.44 -1.32 13.62
C THR A 199 2.93 0.12 13.65
N TYR A 200 3.76 0.51 12.68
CA TYR A 200 4.21 1.88 12.49
C TYR A 200 3.54 2.49 11.26
N SER A 201 3.22 3.79 11.31
CA SER A 201 2.56 4.47 10.19
C SER A 201 3.57 5.18 9.31
N ASP A 202 3.67 4.79 8.04
CA ASP A 202 4.44 5.49 7.02
C ASP A 202 3.51 6.33 6.13
N THR A 203 3.21 7.55 6.60
CA THR A 203 2.34 8.49 5.88
C THR A 203 3.06 9.30 4.79
N VAL A 204 4.38 9.13 4.69
CA VAL A 204 5.27 9.91 3.81
C VAL A 204 6.02 9.06 2.78
N ASP A 205 5.76 7.75 2.75
CA ASP A 205 6.40 6.77 1.84
C ASP A 205 7.93 6.78 1.93
N VAL A 206 8.47 6.69 3.15
CA VAL A 206 9.92 6.69 3.39
C VAL A 206 10.52 5.28 3.42
N VAL A 207 9.77 4.27 3.85
CA VAL A 207 10.27 2.88 3.98
C VAL A 207 10.59 2.27 2.62
N GLY A 208 9.71 2.48 1.64
CA GLY A 208 9.90 1.96 0.28
C GLY A 208 11.20 2.43 -0.35
N PRO A 209 11.44 3.75 -0.45
CA PRO A 209 12.71 4.31 -0.93
C PRO A 209 13.92 3.91 -0.09
N ALA A 210 13.83 3.88 1.25
CA ALA A 210 14.96 3.52 2.10
C ALA A 210 15.46 2.08 1.83
N LEU A 211 14.54 1.13 1.62
CA LEU A 211 14.85 -0.28 1.38
C LEU A 211 14.85 -0.68 -0.11
N ASN A 212 14.66 0.26 -1.03
CA ASN A 212 14.51 0.02 -2.47
C ASN A 212 13.37 -0.97 -2.80
N LEU A 213 12.25 -0.88 -2.10
CA LEU A 213 11.10 -1.76 -2.31
C LEU A 213 10.35 -1.41 -3.61
N PRO A 214 9.77 -2.41 -4.32
CA PRO A 214 8.83 -2.14 -5.40
C PRO A 214 7.57 -1.43 -4.85
N ARG A 215 6.92 -0.61 -5.69
CA ARG A 215 5.66 0.07 -5.35
C ARG A 215 4.45 -0.87 -5.46
N VAL A 216 4.39 -1.84 -4.56
CA VAL A 216 3.29 -2.82 -4.41
C VAL A 216 3.18 -3.22 -2.93
N VAL A 217 2.02 -3.71 -2.51
CA VAL A 217 1.82 -4.34 -1.20
C VAL A 217 0.97 -5.60 -1.36
N PRO A 218 1.12 -6.61 -0.49
CA PRO A 218 2.07 -6.66 0.63
C PRO A 218 3.51 -6.93 0.21
N ILE A 219 4.45 -6.51 1.05
CA ILE A 219 5.87 -6.86 0.94
C ILE A 219 6.37 -7.27 2.32
N THR A 220 7.00 -8.44 2.40
CA THR A 220 7.68 -8.90 3.61
C THR A 220 9.19 -8.73 3.46
N VAL A 221 9.82 -8.08 4.43
CA VAL A 221 11.28 -7.93 4.53
C VAL A 221 11.74 -8.72 5.74
N VAL A 222 12.73 -9.58 5.55
CA VAL A 222 13.39 -10.30 6.65
C VAL A 222 14.70 -9.60 6.95
N PHE A 223 14.91 -9.23 8.19
CA PHE A 223 16.14 -8.67 8.73
C PHE A 223 16.89 -9.70 9.56
N LYS A 224 18.22 -9.66 9.50
CA LYS A 224 19.07 -10.35 10.46
C LYS A 224 19.10 -9.57 11.78
N ALA A 225 19.63 -10.19 12.84
CA ALA A 225 19.74 -9.56 14.15
C ALA A 225 20.65 -8.31 14.20
N ASP A 226 21.46 -8.07 13.17
CA ASP A 226 22.28 -6.86 13.02
C ASP A 226 21.56 -5.72 12.27
N GLY A 227 20.26 -5.86 11.99
CA GLY A 227 19.47 -4.87 11.26
C GLY A 227 19.69 -4.88 9.74
N THR A 228 20.50 -5.78 9.19
CA THR A 228 20.69 -5.90 7.73
C THR A 228 19.58 -6.71 7.06
N VAL A 229 19.16 -6.29 5.87
CA VAL A 229 18.21 -7.05 5.06
C VAL A 229 18.80 -8.42 4.67
N ALA A 230 18.06 -9.48 4.97
CA ALA A 230 18.36 -10.86 4.56
C ALA A 230 17.64 -11.22 3.26
N THR A 231 16.35 -10.86 3.14
CA THR A 231 15.57 -11.05 1.92
C THR A 231 14.37 -10.10 1.86
N ILE A 232 13.84 -9.89 0.65
CA ILE A 232 12.62 -9.12 0.36
C ILE A 232 11.69 -10.02 -0.46
N HIS A 233 10.43 -10.12 -0.04
CA HIS A 233 9.40 -10.93 -0.66
C HIS A 233 8.16 -10.07 -0.98
N PRO A 234 7.98 -9.66 -2.25
CA PRO A 234 6.72 -9.07 -2.71
C PRO A 234 5.66 -10.14 -2.95
N GLY A 235 4.44 -9.89 -2.50
CA GLY A 235 3.32 -10.82 -2.59
C GLY A 235 2.86 -11.30 -1.23
N GLU A 236 1.64 -11.85 -1.20
CA GLU A 236 1.03 -12.39 0.03
C GLU A 236 1.51 -13.81 0.32
N PHE A 237 1.57 -14.15 1.60
CA PHE A 237 1.58 -15.53 2.05
C PHE A 237 0.16 -16.08 2.16
N THR A 238 -0.02 -17.31 1.69
CA THR A 238 -1.29 -18.05 1.80
C THR A 238 -1.29 -19.07 2.92
N ASP A 239 -0.11 -19.38 3.48
CA ASP A 239 0.05 -20.31 4.60
C ASP A 239 1.32 -20.03 5.42
N ALA A 240 1.36 -20.54 6.65
CA ALA A 240 2.44 -20.28 7.61
C ALA A 240 3.76 -20.98 7.25
N GLN A 241 3.71 -22.01 6.41
CA GLN A 241 4.89 -22.74 5.98
C GLN A 241 5.72 -21.87 5.01
N GLN A 242 5.06 -21.09 4.15
CA GLN A 242 5.76 -20.13 3.28
C GLN A 242 6.57 -19.10 4.06
N ILE A 243 6.01 -18.56 5.15
CA ILE A 243 6.71 -17.62 6.04
C ILE A 243 7.93 -18.32 6.67
N THR A 244 7.71 -19.52 7.19
CA THR A 244 8.76 -20.34 7.81
C THR A 244 9.90 -20.64 6.85
N ASP A 245 9.58 -21.01 5.61
CA ASP A 245 10.56 -21.35 4.58
C ASP A 245 11.36 -20.13 4.13
N LEU A 246 10.70 -18.98 3.97
CA LEU A 246 11.37 -17.71 3.66
C LEU A 246 12.38 -17.35 4.76
N VAL A 247 11.92 -17.34 6.01
CA VAL A 247 12.73 -16.91 7.16
C VAL A 247 13.91 -17.86 7.38
N ARG A 248 13.66 -19.17 7.40
CA ARG A 248 14.74 -20.17 7.55
C ARG A 248 15.67 -20.21 6.33
N GLY A 249 15.17 -19.87 5.14
CA GLY A 249 16.00 -19.76 3.94
C GLY A 249 16.96 -18.57 4.02
N ALA A 250 16.48 -17.44 4.56
CA ALA A 250 17.21 -16.17 4.60
C ALA A 250 18.21 -16.04 5.77
N LEU A 251 18.00 -16.77 6.87
CA LEU A 251 18.81 -16.67 8.09
C LEU A 251 19.87 -17.78 8.26
N LYS A 252 20.13 -18.56 7.20
CA LYS A 252 21.22 -19.55 7.16
C LYS A 252 22.57 -18.87 6.93
#